data_AF-A0A1S2CGN3-F1
#
_entry.id   AF-A0A1S2CGN3-F1
#
_cell.length_a   1.000
_cell.length_b   1.000
_cell.length_c   1.000
_cell.angle_alpha   90.00
_cell.angle_beta   90.00
_cell.angle_gamma   90.00
#
_symmetry.space_group_name_H-M   'P 1'
#
loop_
_entity.id
_entity.type
_entity.pdbx_description
1 polymer ?
#
loop_
_entity_poly.entity_id
_entity_poly.type
_entity_poly.pdbx_seq_one_letter_code
_entity_poly.pdbx_strand_id
1 'polypeptide(L)'
;MTATIARRHRNLPDLNELQARLSALPGNRGNQFTENVWQFINQRGKRYTVDFDTVLALSEVYPDWVRERGIDPVSLSKHIWLSLAESTTVNSYTRRLKGLRLWMVALARRNLPRLTRENSRAVLTFMLTNNWRGGRPSPLKAVRSEMDMTFLMPLQALKDATSELGLDWISRDVTEAHVRRQFKVLIPELTDNDLTYQDWKKGQSFNLLTLDHGRYYVEHCLNFFEEHAPLACALSQTLQACATIATDLA
;
A
#
# COMPACT_ATOMS: atom_id res chain seq x y z
N MET A 1 -1.49 -5.78 -44.17
CA MET A 1 -0.17 -6.39 -43.89
C MET A 1 0.54 -5.56 -42.83
N THR A 2 0.52 -6.02 -41.58
CA THR A 2 1.60 -5.81 -40.61
C THR A 2 1.40 -6.84 -39.50
N ALA A 3 1.92 -8.03 -39.76
CA ALA A 3 2.07 -9.07 -38.77
C ALA A 3 3.13 -8.57 -37.76
N THR A 4 2.68 -7.96 -36.68
CA THR A 4 3.57 -7.64 -35.55
C THR A 4 3.74 -8.91 -34.73
N ILE A 5 4.62 -9.75 -35.28
CA ILE A 5 5.62 -10.56 -34.58
C ILE A 5 5.15 -11.08 -33.23
N ALA A 6 4.76 -12.35 -33.24
CA ALA A 6 4.97 -13.26 -32.12
C ALA A 6 6.44 -13.14 -31.67
N ARG A 7 6.72 -12.22 -30.73
CA ARG A 7 7.96 -12.21 -29.97
C ARG A 7 7.88 -13.44 -29.09
N ARG A 8 8.42 -14.56 -29.60
CA ARG A 8 8.78 -15.74 -28.81
C ARG A 8 9.42 -15.23 -27.51
N HIS A 9 8.74 -15.47 -26.39
CA HIS A 9 9.24 -15.20 -25.05
C HIS A 9 10.64 -15.80 -24.91
N ARG A 10 11.67 -14.95 -24.82
CA ARG A 10 13.01 -15.39 -24.43
C ARG A 10 12.95 -15.74 -22.95
N ASN A 11 13.31 -16.98 -22.63
CA ASN A 11 13.64 -17.49 -21.29
C ASN A 11 12.64 -17.09 -20.20
N LEU A 12 11.40 -17.56 -20.29
CA LEU A 12 10.61 -17.72 -19.06
C LEU A 12 11.40 -18.69 -18.17
N PRO A 13 11.71 -18.33 -16.91
CA PRO A 13 12.48 -19.19 -16.02
C PRO A 13 11.83 -20.57 -15.92
N ASP A 14 12.65 -21.61 -15.83
CA ASP A 14 12.14 -22.97 -15.66
C ASP A 14 11.29 -23.03 -14.37
N LEU A 15 10.21 -23.82 -14.36
CA LEU A 15 9.35 -23.99 -13.19
C LEU A 15 10.17 -24.42 -11.96
N ASN A 16 11.19 -25.25 -12.16
CA ASN A 16 12.11 -25.65 -11.10
C ASN A 16 12.92 -24.48 -10.54
N GLU A 17 13.35 -23.56 -11.40
CA GLU A 17 14.06 -22.35 -10.99
C GLU A 17 13.15 -21.43 -10.18
N LEU A 18 11.92 -21.22 -10.64
CA LEU A 18 10.90 -20.42 -9.93
C LEU A 18 10.55 -21.04 -8.57
N GLN A 19 10.41 -22.36 -8.53
CA GLN A 19 10.17 -23.09 -7.29
C GLN A 19 11.35 -22.98 -6.33
N ALA A 20 12.59 -23.06 -6.82
CA ALA A 20 13.80 -22.90 -6.01
C ALA A 20 13.88 -21.48 -5.43
N ARG A 21 13.63 -20.45 -6.24
CA ARG A 21 13.55 -19.05 -5.82
C ARG A 21 12.49 -18.83 -4.75
N LEU A 22 11.27 -19.36 -4.95
CA LEU A 22 10.18 -19.31 -3.96
C LEU A 22 10.58 -20.03 -2.66
N SER A 23 11.24 -21.18 -2.79
CA SER A 23 11.65 -21.98 -1.64
C SER A 23 12.73 -21.31 -0.80
N ALA A 24 13.59 -20.51 -1.44
CA ALA A 24 14.64 -19.73 -0.80
C ALA A 24 14.13 -18.47 -0.08
N LEU A 25 12.88 -18.04 -0.33
CA LEU A 25 12.34 -16.85 0.33
C LEU A 25 12.22 -17.03 1.86
N PRO A 26 12.62 -16.02 2.65
CA PRO A 26 12.45 -16.04 4.10
C PRO A 26 11.02 -16.32 4.55
N GLY A 27 10.88 -17.17 5.57
CA GLY A 27 9.59 -17.50 6.16
C GLY A 27 8.70 -18.41 5.31
N ASN A 28 9.19 -18.97 4.20
CA ASN A 28 8.46 -19.93 3.37
C ASN A 28 7.93 -21.12 4.20
N ARG A 29 6.73 -21.61 3.87
CA ARG A 29 6.04 -22.71 4.56
C ARG A 29 5.71 -23.86 3.60
N GLY A 30 6.63 -24.18 2.69
CA GLY A 30 6.43 -25.24 1.70
C GLY A 30 5.50 -24.84 0.56
N ASN A 31 5.45 -23.55 0.22
CA ASN A 31 4.62 -23.04 -0.87
C ASN A 31 5.01 -23.66 -2.21
N GLN A 32 4.01 -24.02 -3.01
CA GLN A 32 4.21 -24.48 -4.39
C GLN A 32 3.94 -23.35 -5.37
N PHE A 33 4.80 -23.16 -6.36
CA PHE A 33 4.67 -22.08 -7.33
C PHE A 33 3.37 -22.18 -8.14
N THR A 34 2.91 -23.40 -8.37
CA THR A 34 1.64 -23.70 -9.06
C THR A 34 0.41 -23.22 -8.26
N GLU A 35 0.48 -23.18 -6.93
CA GLU A 35 -0.59 -22.68 -6.08
C GLU A 35 -0.72 -21.15 -6.16
N ASN A 36 -1.94 -20.63 -6.01
CA ASN A 36 -2.21 -19.20 -6.05
C ASN A 36 -2.16 -18.52 -4.67
N VAL A 37 -2.07 -19.29 -3.59
CA VAL A 37 -2.05 -18.75 -2.24
C VAL A 37 -0.78 -19.22 -1.54
N TRP A 38 0.13 -18.29 -1.26
CA TRP A 38 1.37 -18.58 -0.57
C TRP A 38 1.35 -18.01 0.85
N GLN A 39 1.91 -18.77 1.79
CA GLN A 39 1.97 -18.43 3.20
C GLN A 39 3.40 -18.29 3.69
N PHE A 40 3.65 -17.23 4.43
CA PHE A 40 4.94 -16.94 5.01
C PHE A 40 4.80 -16.62 6.50
N ILE A 41 5.81 -16.95 7.29
CA ILE A 41 5.86 -16.63 8.73
C ILE A 41 7.13 -15.86 9.02
N ASN A 42 7.00 -14.70 9.65
CA ASN A 42 8.17 -13.93 10.06
C ASN A 42 8.79 -14.49 11.36
N GLN A 43 9.94 -13.97 11.76
CA GLN A 43 10.65 -14.40 12.98
C GLN A 43 9.81 -14.26 14.27
N ARG A 44 8.76 -13.44 14.28
CA ARG A 44 7.86 -13.23 15.41
C ARG A 44 6.62 -14.15 15.37
N GLY A 45 6.58 -15.13 14.45
CA GLY A 45 5.44 -16.04 14.28
C GLY A 45 4.23 -15.42 13.57
N LYS A 46 4.31 -14.16 13.11
CA LYS A 46 3.22 -13.52 12.37
C LYS A 46 3.12 -14.09 10.97
N ARG A 47 1.91 -14.51 10.60
CA ARG A 47 1.58 -15.05 9.27
C ARG A 47 1.30 -13.94 8.26
N TYR A 48 1.81 -14.12 7.06
CA TYR A 48 1.60 -13.28 5.88
C TYR A 48 1.09 -14.16 4.74
N THR A 49 -0.01 -13.77 4.11
CA THR A 49 -0.62 -14.50 3.00
C THR A 49 -0.55 -13.67 1.72
N VAL A 50 -0.01 -14.28 0.67
CA VAL A 50 0.15 -13.71 -0.67
C VAL A 50 -0.80 -14.46 -1.59
N ASP A 51 -1.93 -13.84 -1.88
CA ASP A 51 -3.05 -14.44 -2.62
C ASP A 51 -3.16 -13.85 -4.03
N PHE A 52 -2.84 -14.64 -5.04
CA PHE A 52 -2.89 -14.24 -6.45
C PHE A 52 -4.26 -14.40 -7.10
N ASP A 53 -5.25 -15.05 -6.47
CA ASP A 53 -6.59 -15.19 -7.06
C ASP A 53 -7.26 -13.83 -7.22
N THR A 54 -6.95 -12.89 -6.32
CA THR A 54 -7.38 -11.49 -6.45
C THR A 54 -6.87 -10.77 -7.71
N VAL A 55 -5.88 -11.33 -8.43
CA VAL A 55 -5.40 -10.83 -9.72
C VAL A 55 -6.29 -11.32 -10.86
N LEU A 56 -7.01 -12.44 -10.71
CA LEU A 56 -7.93 -12.98 -11.74
C LEU A 56 -9.00 -11.95 -12.14
N ALA A 57 -9.44 -11.13 -11.20
CA ALA A 57 -10.38 -10.03 -11.45
C ALA A 57 -9.88 -9.03 -12.50
N LEU A 58 -8.57 -8.91 -12.75
CA LEU A 58 -8.05 -8.08 -13.85
C LEU A 58 -8.50 -8.60 -15.22
N SER A 59 -8.52 -9.91 -15.42
CA SER A 59 -8.96 -10.54 -16.68
C SER A 59 -10.45 -10.32 -16.93
N GLU A 60 -11.25 -10.30 -15.85
CA GLU A 60 -12.70 -10.07 -15.92
C GLU A 60 -13.02 -8.59 -16.19
N VAL A 61 -12.33 -7.67 -15.50
CA VAL A 61 -12.63 -6.23 -15.55
C VAL A 61 -11.95 -5.52 -16.73
N TYR A 62 -10.78 -5.99 -17.17
CA TYR A 62 -10.01 -5.39 -18.27
C TYR A 62 -9.58 -6.46 -19.31
N PRO A 63 -10.52 -7.17 -19.94
CA PRO A 63 -10.23 -8.30 -20.82
C PRO A 63 -9.38 -7.92 -22.04
N ASP A 64 -9.63 -6.75 -22.63
CA ASP A 64 -8.89 -6.28 -23.80
C ASP A 64 -7.42 -5.99 -23.47
N TRP A 65 -7.17 -5.38 -22.30
CA TRP A 65 -5.81 -5.09 -21.85
C TRP A 65 -4.98 -6.38 -21.69
N VAL A 66 -5.58 -7.43 -21.15
CA VAL A 66 -4.95 -8.75 -20.99
C VAL A 66 -4.74 -9.42 -22.36
N ARG A 67 -5.78 -9.44 -23.20
CA ARG A 67 -5.74 -10.10 -24.52
C ARG A 67 -4.72 -9.48 -25.46
N GLU A 68 -4.69 -8.16 -25.57
CA GLU A 68 -3.74 -7.42 -26.44
C GLU A 68 -2.27 -7.69 -26.07
N ARG A 69 -2.01 -8.01 -24.80
CA ARG A 69 -0.66 -8.28 -24.29
C ARG A 69 -0.30 -9.77 -24.32
N GLY A 70 -1.27 -10.66 -24.56
CA GLY A 70 -1.03 -12.11 -24.60
C GLY A 70 -0.47 -12.67 -23.29
N ILE A 71 -0.83 -12.06 -22.15
CA ILE A 71 -0.30 -12.41 -20.83
C ILE A 71 -1.29 -13.27 -20.05
N ASP A 72 -0.78 -14.20 -19.24
CA ASP A 72 -1.53 -14.72 -18.09
C ASP A 72 -1.25 -13.81 -16.87
N PRO A 73 -2.23 -13.02 -16.40
CA PRO A 73 -2.01 -12.07 -15.31
C PRO A 73 -1.54 -12.72 -14.01
N VAL A 74 -1.97 -13.95 -13.73
CA VAL A 74 -1.58 -14.67 -12.49
C VAL A 74 -0.12 -15.08 -12.58
N SER A 75 0.27 -15.83 -13.61
CA SER A 75 1.67 -16.23 -13.79
C SER A 75 2.59 -15.02 -13.86
N LEU A 76 2.21 -13.99 -14.61
CA LEU A 76 3.00 -12.76 -14.68
C LEU A 76 3.17 -12.10 -13.31
N SER A 77 2.09 -11.99 -12.54
CA SER A 77 2.13 -11.39 -11.21
C SER A 77 3.00 -12.19 -10.25
N LYS A 78 2.95 -13.52 -10.30
CA LYS A 78 3.82 -14.40 -9.50
C LYS A 78 5.30 -14.14 -9.80
N HIS A 79 5.68 -14.06 -11.07
CA HIS A 79 7.07 -13.80 -11.47
C HIS A 79 7.57 -12.44 -11.01
N ILE A 80 6.82 -11.37 -11.33
CA ILE A 80 7.21 -10.02 -10.92
C ILE A 80 7.26 -9.93 -9.39
N TRP A 81 6.25 -10.47 -8.70
CA TRP A 81 6.21 -10.45 -7.24
C TRP A 81 7.40 -11.19 -6.64
N LEU A 82 7.81 -12.34 -7.20
CA LEU A 82 8.93 -13.13 -6.71
C LEU A 82 10.24 -12.33 -6.76
N SER A 83 10.55 -11.69 -7.90
CA SER A 83 11.71 -10.79 -8.04
C SER A 83 11.65 -9.60 -7.05
N LEU A 84 10.47 -9.02 -6.85
CA LEU A 84 10.27 -7.96 -5.85
C LEU A 84 10.38 -8.45 -4.39
N ALA A 85 10.09 -9.71 -4.13
CA ALA A 85 10.12 -10.33 -2.80
C ALA A 85 11.55 -10.67 -2.37
N GLU A 86 12.43 -11.02 -3.32
CA GLU A 86 13.85 -11.32 -3.08
C GLU A 86 14.63 -10.12 -2.55
N SER A 87 14.21 -8.90 -2.91
CA SER A 87 14.81 -7.64 -2.45
C SER A 87 14.15 -7.07 -1.18
N THR A 88 13.34 -7.85 -0.45
CA THR A 88 12.62 -7.35 0.73
C THR A 88 12.44 -8.39 1.83
N THR A 89 11.83 -7.98 2.94
CA THR A 89 11.55 -8.85 4.09
C THR A 89 10.12 -9.35 4.08
N VAL A 90 9.85 -10.45 4.81
CA VAL A 90 8.52 -11.07 4.97
C VAL A 90 7.45 -10.04 5.35
N ASN A 91 7.81 -9.04 6.17
CA ASN A 91 6.89 -8.00 6.62
C ASN A 91 6.31 -7.13 5.48
N SER A 92 6.99 -7.12 4.33
CA SER A 92 6.64 -6.31 3.15
C SER A 92 5.96 -7.11 2.03
N TYR A 93 5.89 -8.44 2.13
CA TYR A 93 5.38 -9.33 1.06
C TYR A 93 3.97 -8.97 0.59
N THR A 94 3.06 -8.74 1.53
CA THR A 94 1.68 -8.34 1.22
C THR A 94 1.61 -6.92 0.63
N ARG A 95 2.50 -6.02 1.07
CA ARG A 95 2.62 -4.66 0.50
C ARG A 95 3.12 -4.71 -0.94
N ARG A 96 4.12 -5.55 -1.25
CA ARG A 96 4.60 -5.76 -2.63
C ARG A 96 3.48 -6.20 -3.56
N LEU A 97 2.71 -7.22 -3.16
CA LEU A 97 1.61 -7.71 -3.99
C LEU A 97 0.53 -6.63 -4.19
N LYS A 98 0.17 -5.91 -3.13
CA LYS A 98 -0.77 -4.79 -3.22
C LYS A 98 -0.29 -3.69 -4.16
N GLY A 99 1.00 -3.35 -4.13
CA GLY A 99 1.62 -2.36 -5.01
C GLY A 99 1.55 -2.80 -6.48
N LEU A 100 1.92 -4.05 -6.74
CA LEU A 100 1.85 -4.68 -8.06
C LEU A 100 0.43 -4.63 -8.63
N ARG A 101 -0.58 -5.02 -7.84
CA ARG A 101 -2.00 -4.96 -8.24
C ARG A 101 -2.43 -3.54 -8.59
N LEU A 102 -2.14 -2.56 -7.73
CA LEU A 102 -2.50 -1.17 -7.98
C LEU A 102 -1.84 -0.64 -9.25
N TRP A 103 -0.58 -0.99 -9.49
CA TRP A 103 0.15 -0.57 -10.68
C TRP A 103 -0.43 -1.19 -11.96
N MET A 104 -0.69 -2.51 -11.97
CA MET A 104 -1.32 -3.18 -13.11
C MET A 104 -2.69 -2.57 -13.42
N VAL A 105 -3.50 -2.30 -12.40
CA VAL A 105 -4.82 -1.68 -12.59
C VAL A 105 -4.71 -0.24 -13.07
N ALA A 106 -3.70 0.52 -12.62
CA ALA A 106 -3.46 1.88 -13.11
C ALA A 106 -3.19 1.91 -14.62
N LEU A 107 -2.45 0.92 -15.13
CA LEU A 107 -2.19 0.75 -16.55
C LEU A 107 -3.45 0.26 -17.28
N ALA A 108 -4.11 -0.78 -16.75
CA ALA A 108 -5.27 -1.41 -17.36
C ALA A 108 -6.45 -0.45 -17.53
N ARG A 109 -6.74 0.38 -16.51
CA ARG A 109 -7.83 1.37 -16.53
C ARG A 109 -7.74 2.39 -17.66
N ARG A 110 -6.53 2.62 -18.18
CA ARG A 110 -6.26 3.60 -19.24
C ARG A 110 -5.80 2.93 -20.53
N ASN A 111 -5.97 1.61 -20.62
CA ASN A 111 -5.41 0.72 -21.64
C ASN A 111 -3.93 1.02 -22.00
N LEU A 112 -3.10 1.35 -21.01
CA LEU A 112 -1.71 1.75 -21.24
C LEU A 112 -0.81 0.52 -21.42
N PRO A 113 0.04 0.47 -22.46
CA PRO A 113 0.97 -0.65 -22.68
C PRO A 113 2.16 -0.63 -21.74
N ARG A 114 2.59 0.57 -21.32
CA ARG A 114 3.74 0.78 -20.44
C ARG A 114 3.65 2.12 -19.72
N LEU A 115 4.40 2.26 -18.63
CA LEU A 115 4.62 3.52 -17.94
C LEU A 115 5.64 4.37 -18.73
N THR A 116 5.27 5.58 -19.10
CA THR A 116 6.11 6.57 -19.80
C THR A 116 6.10 7.90 -19.05
N ARG A 117 6.94 8.87 -19.43
CA ARG A 117 6.90 10.20 -18.81
C ARG A 117 5.54 10.88 -18.96
N GLU A 118 4.93 10.75 -20.13
CA GLU A 118 3.66 11.38 -20.50
C GLU A 118 2.49 10.85 -19.66
N ASN A 119 2.47 9.54 -19.39
CA ASN A 119 1.39 8.94 -18.60
C ASN A 119 1.73 8.75 -17.11
N SER A 120 2.98 9.00 -16.71
CA SER A 120 3.45 8.78 -15.33
C SER A 120 2.65 9.56 -14.30
N ARG A 121 2.29 10.81 -14.61
CA ARG A 121 1.48 11.65 -13.71
C ARG A 121 0.19 10.94 -13.30
N ALA A 122 -0.56 10.47 -14.29
CA ALA A 122 -1.82 9.77 -14.09
C ALA A 122 -1.68 8.46 -13.30
N VAL A 123 -0.65 7.67 -13.60
CA VAL A 123 -0.37 6.40 -12.89
C VAL A 123 0.04 6.68 -11.44
N LEU A 124 0.92 7.66 -11.21
CA LEU A 124 1.37 8.03 -9.86
C LEU A 124 0.22 8.60 -9.03
N THR A 125 -0.63 9.46 -9.59
CA THR A 125 -1.86 9.94 -8.93
C THR A 125 -2.73 8.77 -8.48
N PHE A 126 -2.96 7.79 -9.35
CA PHE A 126 -3.77 6.62 -9.01
C PHE A 126 -3.16 5.83 -7.84
N MET A 127 -1.85 5.58 -7.88
CA MET A 127 -1.12 4.87 -6.82
C MET A 127 -1.19 5.60 -5.48
N LEU A 128 -1.06 6.94 -5.49
CA LEU A 128 -1.09 7.79 -4.29
C LEU A 128 -2.48 7.90 -3.65
N THR A 129 -3.54 7.78 -4.43
CA THR A 129 -4.92 8.06 -4.00
C THR A 129 -5.77 6.81 -3.84
N ASN A 130 -5.28 5.63 -4.22
CA ASN A 130 -6.03 4.39 -4.14
C ASN A 130 -5.36 3.36 -3.23
N ASN A 131 -6.20 2.56 -2.59
CA ASN A 131 -5.89 1.37 -1.81
C ASN A 131 -6.41 0.12 -2.52
N TRP A 132 -5.96 -1.05 -2.09
CA TRP A 132 -6.53 -2.32 -2.51
C TRP A 132 -7.35 -2.89 -1.36
N ARG A 133 -8.66 -3.03 -1.53
CA ARG A 133 -9.59 -3.59 -0.53
C ARG A 133 -10.63 -4.45 -1.22
N GLY A 134 -10.86 -5.66 -0.71
CA GLY A 134 -11.89 -6.57 -1.22
C GLY A 134 -11.75 -6.89 -2.72
N GLY A 135 -10.52 -7.14 -3.19
CA GLY A 135 -10.26 -7.51 -4.58
C GLY A 135 -10.33 -6.37 -5.61
N ARG A 136 -10.52 -5.12 -5.18
CA ARG A 136 -10.63 -3.96 -6.08
C ARG A 136 -9.90 -2.73 -5.55
N PRO A 137 -9.59 -1.76 -6.43
CA PRO A 137 -9.14 -0.44 -5.99
C PRO A 137 -10.25 0.27 -5.22
N SER A 138 -9.87 0.94 -4.14
CA SER A 138 -10.75 1.81 -3.34
C SER A 138 -10.05 3.14 -3.06
N PRO A 139 -10.71 4.30 -3.18
CA PRO A 139 -10.08 5.58 -2.88
C PRO A 139 -9.63 5.66 -1.42
N LEU A 140 -8.53 6.37 -1.18
CA LEU A 140 -8.05 6.75 0.15
C LEU A 140 -8.65 8.09 0.57
N LYS A 141 -8.79 8.29 1.88
CA LYS A 141 -9.18 9.59 2.45
C LYS A 141 -8.04 10.62 2.46
N ALA A 142 -6.81 10.16 2.31
CA ALA A 142 -5.60 10.97 2.30
C ALA A 142 -4.58 10.39 1.32
N VAL A 143 -3.64 11.21 0.85
CA VAL A 143 -2.53 10.73 0.03
C VAL A 143 -1.66 9.75 0.83
N ARG A 144 -1.18 8.68 0.17
CA ARG A 144 -0.22 7.73 0.77
C ARG A 144 1.03 8.44 1.23
N SER A 145 1.70 7.93 2.27
CA SER A 145 3.01 8.42 2.70
C SER A 145 4.13 8.04 1.71
N GLU A 146 5.28 8.72 1.83
CA GLU A 146 6.49 8.38 1.08
C GLU A 146 6.95 6.95 1.35
N MET A 147 6.94 6.53 2.62
CA MET A 147 7.32 5.18 3.02
C MET A 147 6.43 4.12 2.35
N ASP A 148 5.11 4.37 2.29
CA ASP A 148 4.18 3.48 1.59
C ASP A 148 4.53 3.36 0.10
N MET A 149 4.88 4.48 -0.55
CA MET A 149 5.25 4.49 -1.97
C MET A 149 6.53 3.69 -2.24
N THR A 150 7.54 3.78 -1.39
CA THR A 150 8.78 2.99 -1.50
C THR A 150 8.52 1.48 -1.42
N PHE A 151 7.53 1.05 -0.63
CA PHE A 151 7.13 -0.35 -0.58
C PHE A 151 6.23 -0.79 -1.74
N LEU A 152 5.33 0.08 -2.20
CA LEU A 152 4.35 -0.27 -3.24
C LEU A 152 4.92 -0.19 -4.66
N MET A 153 5.84 0.74 -4.91
CA MET A 153 6.42 0.99 -6.23
C MET A 153 7.95 1.17 -6.11
N PRO A 154 8.70 0.09 -5.83
CA PRO A 154 10.16 0.13 -5.94
C PRO A 154 10.55 0.23 -7.43
N LEU A 155 10.60 1.43 -8.00
CA LEU A 155 10.65 1.64 -9.45
C LEU A 155 11.81 0.87 -10.11
N GLN A 156 13.01 0.92 -9.55
CA GLN A 156 14.16 0.20 -10.11
C GLN A 156 13.95 -1.32 -10.06
N ALA A 157 13.58 -1.89 -8.92
CA ALA A 157 13.32 -3.33 -8.81
C ALA A 157 12.17 -3.80 -9.73
N LEU A 158 11.14 -2.95 -9.92
CA LEU A 158 10.05 -3.25 -10.83
C LEU A 158 10.50 -3.23 -12.29
N LYS A 159 11.36 -2.27 -12.68
CA LYS A 159 11.99 -2.25 -14.01
C LYS A 159 12.79 -3.52 -14.27
N ASP A 160 13.62 -3.90 -13.31
CA ASP A 160 14.49 -5.08 -13.40
C ASP A 160 13.63 -6.34 -13.54
N ALA A 161 12.64 -6.52 -12.66
CA ALA A 161 11.69 -7.64 -12.71
C ALA A 161 10.92 -7.73 -14.04
N THR A 162 10.48 -6.61 -14.60
CA THR A 162 9.82 -6.64 -15.92
C THR A 162 10.81 -6.91 -17.06
N SER A 163 12.04 -6.41 -16.95
CA SER A 163 13.08 -6.60 -17.96
C SER A 163 13.58 -8.05 -18.00
N GLU A 164 13.68 -8.72 -16.84
CA GLU A 164 13.97 -10.16 -16.73
C GLU A 164 13.00 -11.01 -17.56
N LEU A 165 11.74 -10.59 -17.64
CA LEU A 165 10.69 -11.25 -18.42
C LEU A 165 10.65 -10.80 -19.90
N GLY A 166 11.58 -9.95 -20.31
CA GLY A 166 11.61 -9.36 -21.66
C GLY A 166 10.51 -8.31 -21.90
N LEU A 167 9.90 -7.78 -20.83
CA LEU A 167 8.80 -6.82 -20.88
C LEU A 167 9.31 -5.38 -20.72
N ASP A 168 9.07 -4.53 -21.71
CA ASP A 168 9.36 -3.09 -21.64
C ASP A 168 8.17 -2.29 -21.09
N TRP A 169 7.67 -2.71 -19.92
CA TRP A 169 6.46 -2.13 -19.29
C TRP A 169 6.73 -0.83 -18.55
N ILE A 170 8.00 -0.46 -18.35
CA ILE A 170 8.41 0.82 -17.81
C ILE A 170 9.49 1.39 -18.70
N SER A 171 9.18 2.49 -19.36
CA SER A 171 10.11 3.16 -20.26
C SER A 171 11.38 3.60 -19.53
N ARG A 172 12.53 3.47 -20.21
CA ARG A 172 13.86 3.74 -19.64
C ARG A 172 14.00 5.16 -19.09
N ASP A 173 13.33 6.12 -19.73
CA ASP A 173 13.34 7.54 -19.40
C ASP A 173 12.56 7.90 -18.12
N VAL A 174 11.72 7.00 -17.60
CA VAL A 174 11.03 7.14 -16.31
C VAL A 174 12.03 6.84 -15.19
N THR A 175 12.78 7.84 -14.73
CA THR A 175 13.80 7.68 -13.69
C THR A 175 13.25 7.99 -12.30
N GLU A 176 13.95 7.55 -11.25
CA GLU A 176 13.66 7.95 -9.86
C GLU A 176 13.64 9.49 -9.70
N ALA A 177 14.56 10.18 -10.39
CA ALA A 177 14.58 11.64 -10.41
C ALA A 177 13.33 12.24 -11.07
N HIS A 178 12.81 11.62 -12.13
CA HIS A 178 11.55 12.02 -12.76
C HIS A 178 10.36 11.79 -11.83
N VAL A 179 10.22 10.60 -11.24
CA VAL A 179 9.15 10.28 -10.29
C VAL A 179 9.18 11.24 -9.09
N ARG A 180 10.36 11.51 -8.55
CA ARG A 180 10.54 12.51 -7.48
C ARG A 180 10.08 13.90 -7.88
N ARG A 181 10.37 14.35 -9.11
CA ARG A 181 9.85 15.65 -9.62
C ARG A 181 8.33 15.63 -9.74
N GLN A 182 7.74 14.51 -10.18
CA GLN A 182 6.28 14.36 -10.21
C GLN A 182 5.68 14.47 -8.81
N PHE A 183 6.25 13.81 -7.80
CA PHE A 183 5.76 13.94 -6.41
C PHE A 183 5.87 15.35 -5.83
N LYS A 184 6.92 16.12 -6.20
CA LYS A 184 7.03 17.53 -5.78
C LYS A 184 5.85 18.39 -6.22
N VAL A 185 5.21 18.02 -7.32
CA VAL A 185 4.06 18.73 -7.90
C VAL A 185 2.76 18.10 -7.44
N LEU A 186 2.64 16.77 -7.55
CA LEU A 186 1.43 16.03 -7.23
C LEU A 186 1.02 16.10 -5.76
N ILE A 187 1.98 16.11 -4.82
CA ILE A 187 1.63 16.08 -3.40
C ILE A 187 0.90 17.36 -2.97
N PRO A 188 1.42 18.58 -3.22
CA PRO A 188 0.68 19.81 -2.97
C PRO A 188 -0.66 19.86 -3.72
N GLU A 189 -0.68 19.51 -5.01
CA GLU A 189 -1.91 19.53 -5.81
C GLU A 189 -3.00 18.59 -5.30
N LEU A 190 -2.65 17.41 -4.82
CA LEU A 190 -3.62 16.42 -4.31
C LEU A 190 -4.06 16.70 -2.86
N THR A 191 -3.46 17.69 -2.22
CA THR A 191 -3.72 18.07 -0.83
C THR A 191 -4.12 19.54 -0.70
N ASP A 192 -4.50 20.18 -1.82
CA ASP A 192 -4.88 21.60 -1.88
C ASP A 192 -3.85 22.54 -1.22
N ASN A 193 -2.57 22.17 -1.29
CA ASN A 193 -1.40 22.79 -0.66
C ASN A 193 -1.29 22.68 0.88
N ASP A 194 -2.13 21.91 1.57
CA ASP A 194 -1.95 21.73 3.02
C ASP A 194 -0.75 20.83 3.35
N LEU A 195 -0.28 20.01 2.39
CA LEU A 195 0.90 19.18 2.56
C LEU A 195 1.95 19.49 1.51
N THR A 196 3.11 20.00 1.96
CA THR A 196 4.26 20.16 1.07
C THR A 196 4.93 18.81 0.80
N TYR A 197 5.68 18.71 -0.30
CA TYR A 197 6.50 17.52 -0.57
C TYR A 197 7.51 17.20 0.54
N GLN A 198 8.06 18.22 1.22
CA GLN A 198 9.03 17.99 2.29
C GLN A 198 8.38 17.41 3.54
N ASP A 199 7.18 17.86 3.86
CA ASP A 199 6.39 17.37 5.00
C ASP A 199 5.95 15.93 4.75
N TRP A 200 5.44 15.67 3.55
CA TRP A 200 5.10 14.33 3.08
C TRP A 200 6.28 13.36 3.15
N LYS A 201 7.46 13.82 2.70
CA LYS A 201 8.70 13.01 2.74
C LYS A 201 9.15 12.71 4.17
N LYS A 202 8.96 13.64 5.11
CA LYS A 202 9.26 13.45 6.53
C LYS A 202 8.26 12.52 7.24
N GLY A 203 7.22 12.08 6.55
CA GLY A 203 6.18 11.23 7.13
C GLY A 203 5.11 12.00 7.89
N GLN A 204 5.01 13.32 7.71
CA GLN A 204 3.83 14.05 8.16
C GLN A 204 2.65 13.61 7.30
N SER A 205 1.62 13.03 7.94
CA SER A 205 0.38 12.67 7.27
C SER A 205 -0.58 13.84 7.27
N PHE A 206 -1.36 13.98 6.21
CA PHE A 206 -2.53 14.84 6.15
C PHE A 206 -3.53 14.41 7.25
N ASN A 207 -3.48 15.10 8.39
CA ASN A 207 -4.19 14.71 9.62
C ASN A 207 -5.26 15.77 9.94
N LEU A 208 -6.27 15.86 9.08
CA LEU A 208 -7.38 16.82 9.22
C LEU A 208 -8.18 16.62 10.53
N LEU A 209 -8.04 15.46 11.18
CA LEU A 209 -8.86 15.07 12.33
C LEU A 209 -8.21 15.30 13.69
N THR A 210 -6.88 15.32 13.84
CA THR A 210 -6.28 15.24 15.19
C THR A 210 -6.19 16.57 15.93
N LEU A 211 -6.09 17.70 15.22
CA LEU A 211 -5.96 19.02 15.87
C LEU A 211 -7.32 19.55 16.33
N ASP A 212 -8.34 19.51 15.47
CA ASP A 212 -9.66 20.01 15.83
C ASP A 212 -10.38 19.10 16.85
N HIS A 213 -10.35 17.77 16.68
CA HIS A 213 -10.87 16.88 17.72
C HIS A 213 -10.06 16.95 19.02
N GLY A 214 -8.75 17.23 18.94
CA GLY A 214 -7.94 17.50 20.14
C GLY A 214 -8.47 18.70 20.92
N ARG A 215 -8.82 19.79 20.23
CA ARG A 215 -9.42 20.97 20.86
C ARG A 215 -10.79 20.66 21.49
N TYR A 216 -11.69 20.02 20.76
CA TYR A 216 -13.00 19.65 21.28
C TYR A 216 -12.92 18.66 22.45
N TYR A 217 -11.95 17.74 22.45
CA TYR A 217 -11.73 16.82 23.55
C TYR A 217 -11.20 17.52 24.81
N VAL A 218 -10.29 18.49 24.64
CA VAL A 218 -9.80 19.32 25.76
C VAL A 218 -10.93 20.19 26.33
N GLU A 219 -11.72 20.84 25.47
CA GLU A 219 -12.91 21.61 25.88
C GLU A 219 -13.94 20.73 26.60
N HIS A 220 -14.22 19.53 26.08
CA HIS A 220 -15.11 18.57 26.72
C HIS A 220 -14.60 18.12 28.09
N CYS A 221 -13.31 17.75 28.19
CA CYS A 221 -12.70 17.38 29.47
C CYS A 221 -12.78 18.53 30.47
N LEU A 222 -12.47 19.76 30.05
CA LEU A 222 -12.52 20.94 30.91
C LEU A 222 -13.94 21.13 31.48
N ASN A 223 -14.96 21.13 30.62
CA ASN A 223 -16.35 21.30 31.05
C ASN A 223 -16.81 20.17 31.98
N PHE A 224 -16.48 18.92 31.64
CA PHE A 224 -16.85 17.76 32.46
C PHE A 224 -16.22 17.82 33.86
N PHE A 225 -14.95 18.21 33.97
CA PHE A 225 -14.30 18.34 35.27
C PHE A 225 -14.78 19.55 36.05
N GLU A 226 -15.04 20.69 35.41
CA GLU A 226 -15.65 21.85 36.09
C GLU A 226 -17.03 21.51 36.66
N GLU A 227 -17.85 20.75 35.94
CA GLU A 227 -19.19 20.38 36.39
C GLU A 227 -19.18 19.37 37.54
N HIS A 228 -18.31 18.36 37.48
CA HIS A 228 -18.41 17.21 38.38
C HIS A 228 -17.35 17.16 39.49
N ALA A 229 -16.18 17.81 39.31
CA ALA A 229 -15.13 17.79 40.33
C ALA A 229 -15.55 18.48 41.64
N PRO A 230 -16.27 19.62 41.64
CA PRO A 230 -16.71 20.25 42.89
C PRO A 230 -17.67 19.36 43.68
N LEU A 231 -18.63 18.71 43.01
CA LEU A 231 -19.57 17.79 43.64
C LEU A 231 -18.87 16.55 44.19
N ALA A 232 -17.97 15.94 43.42
CA ALA A 232 -17.18 14.80 43.88
C ALA A 232 -16.30 15.16 45.09
N CYS A 233 -15.69 16.36 45.07
CA CYS A 233 -14.88 16.86 46.17
C CYS A 233 -15.73 17.10 47.43
N ALA A 234 -16.90 17.74 47.29
CA ALA A 234 -17.83 17.97 48.39
C ALA A 234 -18.35 16.65 48.99
N LEU A 235 -18.70 15.67 48.16
CA LEU A 235 -19.11 14.33 48.63
C LEU A 235 -17.96 13.62 49.37
N SER A 236 -16.74 13.69 48.85
CA SER A 236 -15.56 13.10 49.50
C SER A 236 -15.27 13.76 50.85
N GLN A 237 -15.32 15.09 50.92
CA GLN A 237 -15.11 15.84 52.16
C GLN A 237 -16.21 15.54 53.18
N THR A 238 -17.47 15.48 52.75
CA THR A 238 -18.60 15.14 53.61
C THR A 238 -18.48 13.72 54.15
N LEU A 239 -18.09 12.76 53.31
CA LEU A 239 -17.87 11.37 53.73
C LEU A 239 -16.74 11.27 54.76
N GLN A 240 -15.64 12.01 54.57
CA GLN A 240 -14.53 12.05 55.52
C GLN A 240 -14.92 12.73 56.84
N ALA A 241 -15.80 13.73 56.81
CA ALA A 241 -16.29 14.45 57.98
C ALA A 241 -17.45 13.75 58.71
N CYS A 242 -18.04 12.69 58.15
CA CYS A 242 -19.22 12.01 58.71
C CYS A 242 -19.04 11.56 60.15
N ALA A 243 -17.85 11.08 60.52
CA ALA A 243 -17.57 10.64 61.89
C ALA A 243 -17.65 11.79 62.91
N THR A 244 -17.17 12.98 62.54
CA THR A 244 -17.19 14.18 63.38
C THR A 244 -18.58 14.81 63.46
N ILE A 245 -19.31 14.83 62.33
CA ILE A 245 -20.68 15.34 62.27
C ILE A 245 -21.62 14.46 63.13
N ALA A 246 -21.44 13.14 63.10
CA ALA A 246 -22.25 12.22 63.89
C ALA A 246 -22.03 12.36 65.41
N THR A 247 -20.82 12.74 65.84
CA THR A 247 -20.52 12.98 67.26
C THR A 247 -21.01 14.32 67.79
N ASP A 248 -21.10 15.36 66.95
CA ASP A 248 -21.58 16.69 67.36
C ASP A 248 -23.12 16.80 67.47
N LEU A 249 -23.85 15.79 66.97
CA LEU A 249 -25.31 15.72 66.98
C LEU A 249 -25.89 14.80 68.08
N ALA A 250 -25.04 14.14 68.88
CA ALA A 250 -25.42 13.28 70.00
C ALA A 250 -25.28 14.02 71.35
#